data_AF-A0A370FSF5-F1
#
_entry.id   AF-A0A370FSF5-F1
#
_cell.length_a   1.000
_cell.length_b   1.000
_cell.length_c   1.000
_cell.angle_alpha   90.00
_cell.angle_beta   90.00
_cell.angle_gamma   90.00
#
_symmetry.space_group_name_H-M   'P 1'
#
loop_
_entity.id
_entity.type
_entity.pdbx_description
1 polymer ?
#
loop_
_entity_poly.entity_id
_entity_poly.type
_entity_poly.pdbx_seq_one_letter_code
_entity_poly.pdbx_strand_id
1 'polypeptide(L)'
;MLALIDMDDTRLREVARWCVTKAYKFAGLADRPWIAPALATLHAGDPLPSPFDDPATASAHFDVECRREAPDRVSNRQGVIYSIGEFDPFDMGPISRPAFALPTIFAAAKPDPRQAAFEALYGASVTYQEDARELHGQLRAAFGIAPGQP
;
A
#
# COMPACT_ATOMS: atom_id res chain seq x y z
N MET A 1 18.68 -11.61 0.18
CA MET A 1 18.68 -10.26 0.78
C MET A 1 18.77 -9.23 -0.34
N LEU A 2 17.70 -8.45 -0.56
CA LEU A 2 17.63 -7.13 -1.24
C LEU A 2 18.08 -6.95 -2.72
N ALA A 3 17.48 -7.70 -3.66
CA ALA A 3 17.58 -7.35 -5.09
C ALA A 3 16.97 -5.97 -5.47
N LEU A 4 16.23 -5.36 -4.55
CA LEU A 4 15.66 -4.01 -4.69
C LEU A 4 16.70 -2.90 -4.53
N ILE A 5 17.80 -3.13 -3.80
CA ILE A 5 18.84 -2.09 -3.56
C ILE A 5 19.63 -1.78 -4.83
N ASP A 6 19.80 -2.78 -5.70
CA ASP A 6 20.61 -2.67 -6.92
C ASP A 6 19.78 -2.23 -8.16
N MET A 7 18.48 -1.99 -7.98
CA MET A 7 17.61 -1.51 -9.05
C MET A 7 17.86 -0.02 -9.35
N ASP A 8 17.79 0.34 -10.62
CA ASP A 8 17.76 1.74 -11.03
C ASP A 8 16.47 2.45 -10.57
N ASP A 9 16.53 3.78 -10.57
CA ASP A 9 15.44 4.64 -10.11
C ASP A 9 14.13 4.40 -10.89
N THR A 10 14.19 4.12 -12.18
CA THR A 10 13.00 3.85 -13.01
C THR A 10 12.31 2.57 -12.53
N ARG A 11 13.06 1.50 -12.32
CA ARG A 11 12.54 0.22 -11.85
C ARG A 11 12.03 0.30 -10.41
N LEU A 12 12.68 1.10 -9.55
CA LEU A 12 12.19 1.41 -8.21
C LEU A 12 10.82 2.10 -8.23
N ARG A 13 10.60 3.05 -9.15
CA ARG A 13 9.29 3.69 -9.36
C ARG A 13 8.22 2.69 -9.79
N GLU A 14 8.56 1.78 -10.69
CA GLU A 14 7.64 0.73 -11.14
C GLU A 14 7.26 -0.20 -9.99
N VAL A 15 8.22 -0.59 -9.15
CA VAL A 15 7.94 -1.37 -7.93
C VAL A 15 6.99 -0.62 -7.01
N ALA A 16 7.24 0.66 -6.73
CA ALA A 16 6.39 1.47 -5.85
C ALA A 16 4.94 1.51 -6.36
N ARG A 17 4.75 1.81 -7.65
CA ARG A 17 3.43 1.84 -8.31
C ARG A 17 2.75 0.48 -8.25
N TRP A 18 3.49 -0.59 -8.55
CA TRP A 18 2.96 -1.96 -8.52
C TRP A 18 2.49 -2.37 -7.12
N CYS A 19 3.24 -2.04 -6.08
CA CYS A 19 2.87 -2.31 -4.69
C CYS A 19 1.56 -1.62 -4.30
N VAL A 20 1.40 -0.35 -4.66
CA VAL A 20 0.15 0.40 -4.40
C VAL A 20 -1.02 -0.24 -5.13
N THR A 21 -0.88 -0.57 -6.42
CA THR A 21 -1.94 -1.26 -7.17
C THR A 21 -2.34 -2.58 -6.50
N LYS A 22 -1.38 -3.36 -5.99
CA LYS A 22 -1.64 -4.63 -5.31
C LYS A 22 -2.30 -4.45 -3.95
N ALA A 23 -1.86 -3.48 -3.15
CA ALA A 23 -2.49 -3.14 -1.88
C ALA A 23 -3.94 -2.68 -2.08
N TYR A 24 -4.18 -1.81 -3.06
CA TYR A 24 -5.50 -1.26 -3.36
C TYR A 24 -6.47 -2.33 -3.86
N LYS A 25 -6.01 -3.24 -4.73
CA LYS A 25 -6.82 -4.37 -5.19
C LYS A 25 -7.17 -5.32 -4.06
N PHE A 26 -6.18 -5.71 -3.25
CA PHE A 26 -6.37 -6.63 -2.13
C PHE A 26 -7.32 -6.05 -1.07
N ALA A 27 -7.23 -4.75 -0.81
CA ALA A 27 -8.10 -4.06 0.13
C ALA A 27 -9.47 -3.65 -0.45
N GLY A 28 -9.78 -3.97 -1.71
CA GLY A 28 -11.04 -3.56 -2.36
C GLY A 28 -11.19 -2.04 -2.57
N LEU A 29 -10.08 -1.29 -2.53
CA LEU A 29 -10.05 0.14 -2.84
C LEU A 29 -10.02 0.42 -4.34
N ALA A 30 -9.41 -0.47 -5.13
CA ALA A 30 -9.20 -0.25 -6.56
C ALA A 30 -10.50 -0.05 -7.35
N ASP A 31 -11.62 -0.59 -6.86
CA ASP A 31 -12.93 -0.50 -7.49
C ASP A 31 -13.70 0.78 -7.14
N ARG A 32 -13.16 1.63 -6.24
CA ARG A 32 -13.80 2.90 -5.85
C ARG A 32 -13.61 3.96 -6.93
N PRO A 33 -14.68 4.59 -7.47
CA PRO A 33 -14.57 5.52 -8.59
C PRO A 33 -13.66 6.73 -8.34
N TRP A 34 -13.60 7.23 -7.10
CA TRP A 34 -12.77 8.37 -6.73
C TRP A 34 -11.28 8.03 -6.56
N ILE A 35 -10.94 6.74 -6.53
CA ILE A 35 -9.57 6.23 -6.41
C ILE A 35 -8.92 6.04 -7.78
N ALA A 36 -9.70 5.65 -8.79
CA ALA A 36 -9.18 5.38 -10.13
C ALA A 36 -8.37 6.55 -10.74
N PRO A 37 -8.78 7.83 -10.63
CA PRO A 37 -8.00 8.96 -11.12
C PRO A 37 -6.63 9.06 -10.44
N ALA A 38 -6.55 8.84 -9.13
CA ALA A 38 -5.31 8.94 -8.38
C ALA A 38 -4.31 7.82 -8.76
N LEU A 39 -4.80 6.60 -8.97
CA LEU A 39 -3.96 5.50 -9.48
C LEU A 39 -3.45 5.79 -10.89
N ALA A 40 -4.29 6.33 -11.77
CA ALA A 40 -3.88 6.69 -13.13
C ALA A 40 -2.77 7.76 -13.12
N THR A 41 -2.94 8.82 -12.32
CA THR A 41 -1.95 9.88 -12.14
C THR A 41 -0.64 9.35 -11.53
N LEU A 42 -0.71 8.47 -10.53
CA LEU A 42 0.46 7.81 -9.96
C LEU A 42 1.25 7.02 -11.01
N HIS A 43 0.54 6.28 -11.89
CA HIS A 43 1.16 5.52 -12.97
C HIS A 43 1.81 6.43 -14.02
N ALA A 44 1.18 7.58 -14.33
CA ALA A 44 1.75 8.59 -15.22
C ALA A 44 3.00 9.27 -14.61
N GLY A 45 3.12 9.29 -13.27
CA GLY A 45 4.19 10.00 -12.56
C GLY A 45 3.90 11.49 -12.36
N ASP A 46 2.65 11.88 -12.52
CA ASP A 46 2.17 13.24 -12.32
C ASP A 46 1.83 13.49 -10.83
N PRO A 47 1.71 14.76 -10.40
CA PRO A 47 1.25 15.10 -9.06
C PRO A 47 -0.16 14.57 -8.80
N LEU A 48 -0.38 13.93 -7.64
CA LEU A 48 -1.66 13.32 -7.28
C LEU A 48 -2.81 14.36 -7.28
N PRO A 49 -3.99 14.01 -7.81
CA PRO A 49 -5.13 14.91 -7.86
C PRO A 49 -5.85 14.94 -6.51
N SER A 50 -6.70 15.96 -6.29
CA SER A 50 -7.61 15.96 -5.13
C SER A 50 -8.53 14.73 -5.13
N PRO A 51 -8.78 14.07 -3.98
CA PRO A 51 -8.38 14.42 -2.61
C PRO A 51 -6.99 13.92 -2.17
N PHE A 52 -6.20 13.34 -3.08
CA PHE A 52 -4.88 12.77 -2.83
C PHE A 52 -3.72 13.77 -2.97
N ASP A 53 -4.02 15.05 -3.16
CA ASP A 53 -3.03 16.13 -3.06
C ASP A 53 -2.59 16.34 -1.59
N ASP A 54 -3.39 15.87 -0.64
CA ASP A 54 -3.11 15.94 0.80
C ASP A 54 -3.54 14.64 1.54
N PRO A 55 -2.65 14.01 2.35
CA PRO A 55 -2.98 12.79 3.10
C PRO A 55 -4.16 12.93 4.08
N ALA A 56 -4.32 14.08 4.72
CA ALA A 56 -5.41 14.29 5.68
C ALA A 56 -6.76 14.39 4.95
N THR A 57 -6.78 15.04 3.79
CA THR A 57 -7.96 15.19 2.93
C THR A 57 -8.41 13.85 2.35
N ALA A 58 -7.48 13.03 1.83
CA ALA A 58 -7.81 11.68 1.37
C ALA A 58 -8.37 10.80 2.50
N SER A 59 -7.77 10.88 3.70
CA SER A 59 -8.24 10.15 4.88
C SER A 59 -9.64 10.59 5.30
N ALA A 60 -9.90 11.89 5.34
CA ALA A 60 -11.22 12.43 5.67
C ALA A 60 -12.28 12.01 4.65
N HIS A 61 -11.94 12.00 3.36
CA HIS A 61 -12.83 11.55 2.29
C HIS A 61 -13.19 10.06 2.47
N PHE A 62 -12.19 9.21 2.74
CA PHE A 62 -12.39 7.80 3.03
C PHE A 62 -13.25 7.55 4.28
N ASP A 63 -13.04 8.33 5.35
CA ASP A 63 -13.83 8.22 6.59
C ASP A 63 -15.31 8.56 6.37
N VAL A 64 -15.60 9.58 5.54
CA VAL A 64 -16.97 9.95 5.16
C VAL A 64 -17.65 8.84 4.36
N GLU A 65 -16.94 8.20 3.43
CA GLU A 65 -17.47 7.07 2.67
C GLU A 65 -17.76 5.87 3.56
N CYS A 66 -16.81 5.47 4.42
CA CYS A 66 -17.01 4.36 5.36
C CYS A 66 -18.22 4.57 6.28
N ARG A 67 -18.42 5.80 6.76
CA ARG A 67 -19.58 6.16 7.58
C ARG A 67 -20.89 6.05 6.81
N ARG A 68 -20.90 6.36 5.50
CA ARG A 68 -22.08 6.19 4.65
C ARG A 68 -22.40 4.72 4.39
N GLU A 69 -21.37 3.90 4.17
CA GLU A 69 -21.51 2.45 3.94
C GLU A 69 -21.99 1.71 5.19
N ALA A 70 -21.58 2.15 6.37
CA ALA A 70 -21.94 1.53 7.65
C ALA A 70 -22.04 2.56 8.78
N PRO A 71 -23.18 3.27 8.93
CA PRO A 71 -23.34 4.34 9.91
C PRO A 71 -23.21 3.88 11.37
N ASP A 72 -23.52 2.60 11.65
CA ASP A 72 -23.43 2.00 12.99
C ASP A 72 -22.05 1.37 13.28
N ARG A 73 -21.13 1.32 12.29
CA ARG A 73 -19.75 0.89 12.55
C ARG A 73 -19.00 2.03 13.22
N VAL A 74 -18.70 1.87 14.50
CA VAL A 74 -17.70 2.71 15.19
C VAL A 74 -16.41 2.61 14.38
N SER A 75 -15.90 3.76 13.90
CA SER A 75 -14.62 3.82 13.19
C SER A 75 -13.53 3.38 14.15
N ASN A 76 -13.19 2.10 14.07
CA ASN A 76 -12.21 1.50 14.94
C ASN A 76 -10.84 1.74 14.31
N ARG A 77 -10.34 2.98 14.43
CA ARG A 77 -8.90 3.25 14.37
C ARG A 77 -8.26 2.59 15.59
N GLN A 78 -8.29 1.26 15.64
CA GLN A 78 -7.57 0.52 16.64
C GLN A 78 -6.09 0.72 16.36
N GLY A 79 -5.39 1.23 17.36
CA GLY A 79 -3.93 1.23 17.38
C GLY A 79 -3.42 -0.21 17.22
N VAL A 80 -2.26 -0.32 16.59
CA VAL A 80 -1.56 -1.58 16.37
C VAL A 80 -1.45 -2.33 17.70
N ILE A 81 -2.10 -3.50 17.79
CA ILE A 81 -1.88 -4.43 18.89
C ILE A 81 -0.94 -5.49 18.32
N TYR A 82 0.33 -5.43 18.73
CA TYR A 82 1.29 -6.49 18.40
C TYR A 82 0.84 -7.78 19.11
N SER A 83 0.44 -8.78 18.33
CA SER A 83 0.15 -10.12 18.85
C SER A 83 1.43 -10.72 19.43
N ILE A 84 1.41 -11.14 20.69
CA ILE A 84 2.53 -11.82 21.35
C ILE A 84 2.54 -13.30 20.89
N GLY A 85 2.90 -13.52 19.63
CA GLY A 85 3.06 -14.82 18.97
C GLY A 85 4.41 -14.94 18.27
N GLU A 86 4.58 -15.95 17.40
CA GLU A 86 5.72 -16.01 16.47
C GLU A 86 5.79 -14.69 15.69
N PHE A 87 6.92 -13.97 15.79
CA PHE A 87 7.04 -12.59 15.28
C PHE A 87 6.90 -12.57 13.76
N ASP A 88 5.71 -12.26 13.25
CA ASP A 88 5.50 -11.80 11.88
C ASP A 88 5.60 -10.26 11.87
N PRO A 89 6.61 -9.67 11.21
CA PRO A 89 6.79 -8.22 11.17
C PRO A 89 5.65 -7.47 10.44
N PHE A 90 4.77 -8.18 9.76
CA PHE A 90 3.61 -7.61 9.07
C PHE A 90 2.28 -7.85 9.82
N ASP A 91 2.27 -8.68 10.87
CA ASP A 91 1.08 -8.87 11.71
C ASP A 91 0.88 -7.67 12.64
N MET A 92 -0.06 -6.81 12.27
CA MET A 92 -0.48 -5.65 13.07
C MET A 92 -1.74 -5.94 13.91
N GLY A 93 -2.15 -7.20 14.02
CA GLY A 93 -3.40 -7.60 14.65
C GLY A 93 -4.63 -7.27 13.78
N PRO A 94 -5.82 -7.09 14.36
CA PRO A 94 -7.02 -6.76 13.60
C PRO A 94 -6.94 -5.33 13.04
N ILE A 95 -6.72 -5.21 11.73
CA ILE A 95 -6.64 -3.93 11.03
C ILE A 95 -7.80 -3.72 10.04
N SER A 96 -8.10 -2.46 9.75
CA SER A 96 -8.86 -2.09 8.55
C SER A 96 -7.93 -2.06 7.34
N ARG A 97 -7.93 -3.14 6.54
CA ARG A 97 -7.11 -3.24 5.32
C ARG A 97 -7.25 -2.03 4.38
N PRO A 98 -8.46 -1.50 4.09
CA PRO A 98 -8.58 -0.32 3.25
C PRO A 98 -7.97 0.93 3.89
N ALA A 99 -8.09 1.10 5.22
CA ALA A 99 -7.47 2.24 5.92
C ALA A 99 -5.93 2.17 5.92
N PHE A 100 -5.35 0.96 5.93
CA PHE A 100 -3.90 0.76 5.80
C PHE A 100 -3.39 0.83 4.36
N ALA A 101 -4.20 0.42 3.39
CA ALA A 101 -3.85 0.51 1.98
C ALA A 101 -3.85 1.97 1.50
N LEU A 102 -4.82 2.78 1.94
CA LEU A 102 -4.99 4.17 1.48
C LEU A 102 -3.71 5.02 1.56
N PRO A 103 -2.93 5.06 2.65
CA PRO A 103 -1.73 5.90 2.71
C PRO A 103 -0.58 5.42 1.80
N THR A 104 -0.62 4.21 1.26
CA THR A 104 0.49 3.66 0.45
C THR A 104 0.74 4.44 -0.84
N ILE A 105 -0.27 5.11 -1.39
CA ILE A 105 -0.12 5.97 -2.58
C ILE A 105 0.80 7.16 -2.33
N PHE A 106 0.78 7.74 -1.12
CA PHE A 106 1.65 8.85 -0.75
C PHE A 106 3.10 8.41 -0.60
N ALA A 107 3.32 7.20 -0.07
CA ALA A 107 4.64 6.60 -0.02
C ALA A 107 5.21 6.45 -1.44
N ALA A 108 4.41 5.90 -2.38
CA ALA A 108 4.86 5.74 -3.77
C ALA A 108 5.11 7.06 -4.52
N ALA A 109 4.42 8.14 -4.12
CA ALA A 109 4.58 9.47 -4.70
C ALA A 109 5.81 10.25 -4.19
N LYS A 110 6.56 9.74 -3.20
CA LYS A 110 7.72 10.44 -2.64
C LYS A 110 8.80 10.76 -3.69
N PRO A 111 9.52 11.89 -3.60
CA PRO A 111 10.53 12.26 -4.59
C PRO A 111 11.74 11.32 -4.70
N ASP A 112 12.09 10.62 -3.62
CA ASP A 112 13.16 9.62 -3.62
C ASP A 112 12.60 8.25 -4.09
N PRO A 113 13.05 7.70 -5.25
CA PRO A 113 12.54 6.45 -5.79
C PRO A 113 12.75 5.24 -4.88
N ARG A 114 13.89 5.20 -4.17
CA ARG A 114 14.23 4.12 -3.26
C ARG A 114 13.33 4.14 -2.04
N GLN A 115 13.18 5.30 -1.40
CA GLN A 115 12.27 5.48 -0.28
C GLN A 115 10.83 5.13 -0.69
N ALA A 116 10.40 5.59 -1.86
CA ALA A 116 9.08 5.30 -2.39
C ALA A 116 8.83 3.79 -2.55
N ALA A 117 9.79 3.06 -3.13
CA ALA A 117 9.69 1.62 -3.32
C ALA A 117 9.63 0.86 -1.99
N PHE A 118 10.51 1.18 -1.04
CA PHE A 118 10.56 0.50 0.26
C PHE A 118 9.31 0.76 1.09
N GLU A 119 8.88 2.00 1.21
CA GLU A 119 7.71 2.34 2.00
C GLU A 119 6.42 1.82 1.36
N ALA A 120 6.30 1.84 0.02
CA ALA A 120 5.16 1.24 -0.67
C ALA A 120 5.12 -0.28 -0.51
N LEU A 121 6.27 -0.97 -0.60
CA LEU A 121 6.35 -2.41 -0.34
C LEU A 121 6.01 -2.75 1.11
N TYR A 122 6.53 -1.99 2.07
CA TYR A 122 6.20 -2.19 3.48
C TYR A 122 4.70 -2.01 3.74
N GLY A 123 4.12 -0.89 3.28
CA GLY A 123 2.69 -0.64 3.44
C GLY A 123 1.80 -1.67 2.74
N ALA A 124 2.19 -2.14 1.56
CA ALA A 124 1.50 -3.25 0.89
C ALA A 124 1.65 -4.56 1.68
N SER A 125 2.82 -4.84 2.25
CA SER A 125 3.03 -6.05 3.07
C SER A 125 2.18 -6.02 4.34
N VAL A 126 2.08 -4.87 5.03
CA VAL A 126 1.17 -4.70 6.17
C VAL A 126 -0.30 -4.83 5.76
N THR A 127 -0.67 -4.40 4.55
CA THR A 127 -2.04 -4.58 4.03
C THR A 127 -2.38 -6.07 3.82
N TYR A 128 -1.39 -6.88 3.41
CA TYR A 128 -1.53 -8.32 3.19
C TYR A 128 -1.39 -9.14 4.49
N GLN A 129 -0.64 -8.66 5.50
CA GLN A 129 -0.34 -9.37 6.75
C GLN A 129 0.16 -10.81 6.51
N GLU A 130 -0.59 -11.83 6.95
CA GLU A 130 -0.29 -13.25 6.77
C GLU A 130 -0.08 -13.65 5.30
N ASP A 131 -0.68 -12.92 4.37
CA ASP A 131 -0.56 -13.12 2.92
C ASP A 131 0.66 -12.38 2.32
N ALA A 132 1.49 -11.70 3.11
CA ALA A 132 2.62 -10.91 2.60
C ALA A 132 3.64 -11.76 1.81
N ARG A 133 3.75 -13.06 2.15
CA ARG A 133 4.58 -14.00 1.38
C ARG A 133 4.09 -14.15 -0.06
N GLU A 134 2.78 -14.15 -0.28
CA GLU A 134 2.19 -14.19 -1.62
C GLU A 134 2.55 -12.91 -2.39
N LEU A 135 2.35 -11.74 -1.78
CA LEU A 135 2.72 -10.45 -2.37
C LEU A 135 4.19 -10.43 -2.80
N HIS A 136 5.10 -10.89 -1.94
CA HIS A 136 6.54 -10.94 -2.26
C HIS A 136 6.85 -11.93 -3.38
N GLY A 137 6.14 -13.06 -3.44
CA GLY A 137 6.23 -14.01 -4.55
C GLY A 137 5.81 -13.39 -5.88
N GLN A 138 4.68 -12.69 -5.89
CA GLN A 138 4.19 -11.96 -7.06
C GLN A 138 5.15 -10.83 -7.48
N LEU A 139 5.72 -10.10 -6.52
CA LEU A 139 6.71 -9.05 -6.79
C LEU A 139 7.93 -9.63 -7.49
N ARG A 140 8.46 -10.74 -6.96
CA ARG A 140 9.61 -11.41 -7.56
C ARG A 140 9.33 -11.86 -8.99
N ALA A 141 8.16 -12.46 -9.23
CA ALA A 141 7.76 -12.88 -10.56
C ALA A 141 7.61 -11.69 -11.53
N ALA A 142 6.97 -10.60 -11.08
CA ALA A 142 6.73 -9.41 -11.90
C ALA A 142 8.02 -8.69 -12.31
N PHE A 143 9.03 -8.67 -11.43
CA PHE A 143 10.28 -7.95 -11.66
C PHE A 143 11.48 -8.86 -11.91
N GLY A 144 11.27 -10.16 -12.17
CA GLY A 144 12.35 -11.11 -12.47
C GLY A 144 13.41 -11.21 -11.36
N ILE A 145 13.01 -11.04 -10.10
CA ILE A 145 13.92 -11.14 -8.96
C ILE A 145 14.10 -12.62 -8.62
N ALA A 146 15.34 -13.12 -8.71
CA ALA A 146 15.65 -14.49 -8.34
C ALA A 146 15.24 -14.77 -6.87
N PRO A 147 14.68 -15.95 -6.56
CA PRO A 147 14.47 -16.35 -5.17
C PRO A 147 15.84 -16.35 -4.47
N GLY A 148 15.97 -15.59 -3.38
CA GLY A 148 17.16 -15.69 -2.54
C GLY A 148 17.33 -17.13 -2.09
N GLN A 149 18.54 -17.68 -2.22
CA GLN A 149 18.83 -19.01 -1.70
C GLN A 149 18.52 -19.07 -0.19
N PRO A 150 18.04 -20.23 0.28
CA PRO A 150 17.64 -20.44 1.68
C PRO A 150 18.78 -20.18 2.67
#